data_AF-A0A6P1ZMH8-F1
#
_entry.id   AF-A0A6P1ZMH8-F1
#
_cell.length_a   1.000
_cell.length_b   1.000
_cell.length_c   1.000
_cell.angle_alpha   90.00
_cell.angle_beta   90.00
_cell.angle_gamma   90.00
#
_symmetry.space_group_name_H-M   'P 1'
#
loop_
_entity.id
_entity.type
_entity.pdbx_description
1 polymer ?
#
loop_
_entity_poly.entity_id
_entity_poly.type
_entity_poly.pdbx_seq_one_letter_code
_entity_poly.pdbx_strand_id
1 'polypeptide(L)' 'RMRGFAFVEMDTEAEETAAIEALDGAEWMGRGLKVNKAKPKEDRGSFGGGNRGGGYGGGGGGRNRY' A
#
# COMPACT_ATOMS: atom_id res chain seq x y z
N ARG A 1 15.08 -5.27 -3.91
CA ARG A 1 15.21 -4.97 -2.46
C ARG A 1 13.94 -5.44 -1.77
N MET A 2 14.03 -6.44 -0.88
CA MET A 2 12.86 -6.93 -0.13
C MET A 2 12.23 -5.77 0.65
N ARG A 3 10.90 -5.71 0.64
CA ARG A 3 10.14 -4.56 1.13
C ARG A 3 10.00 -4.53 2.67
N GLY A 4 10.64 -5.47 3.37
CA GLY A 4 10.78 -5.44 4.83
C GLY A 4 9.47 -5.59 5.62
N PHE A 5 8.49 -6.31 5.08
CA PHE A 5 7.24 -6.61 5.78
C PHE A 5 7.06 -8.12 5.94
N ALA A 6 6.40 -8.52 7.01
CA ALA A 6 5.99 -9.88 7.29
C ALA A 6 4.62 -9.85 7.99
N PHE A 7 3.87 -10.95 7.89
CA PHE A 7 2.67 -11.18 8.68
C PHE A 7 2.97 -12.33 9.63
N VAL A 8 2.56 -12.19 10.88
CA VAL A 8 2.70 -13.22 11.92
C VAL A 8 1.30 -13.52 12.42
N GLU A 9 0.93 -14.79 12.40
CA GLU A 9 -0.32 -15.29 12.98
C GLU A 9 -0.02 -15.71 14.42
N MET A 10 -0.85 -15.24 15.36
CA MET A 10 -0.75 -15.54 16.78
C MET A 10 -2.01 -16.31 17.19
N ASP A 11 -1.89 -17.22 18.16
CA ASP A 11 -3.02 -18.06 18.59
C ASP A 11 -4.09 -17.25 19.35
N THR A 12 -3.69 -16.16 20.02
CA THR A 12 -4.59 -15.34 20.84
C THR A 12 -4.43 -13.83 20.61
N GLU A 13 -5.52 -13.07 20.77
CA GLU A 13 -5.49 -11.60 20.70
C GLU A 13 -4.67 -10.95 21.84
N ALA A 14 -4.55 -11.64 22.98
CA ALA A 14 -3.73 -11.19 24.10
C ALA A 14 -2.24 -11.19 23.72
N GLU A 15 -1.78 -12.24 23.05
CA GLU A 15 -0.40 -12.33 22.55
C GLU A 15 -0.14 -11.32 21.42
N GLU A 16 -1.13 -11.06 20.56
CA GLU A 16 -1.04 -10.00 19.54
C GLU A 16 -0.78 -8.64 20.19
N THR A 17 -1.55 -8.30 21.22
CA THR A 17 -1.45 -7.00 21.91
C THR A 17 -0.09 -6.87 22.61
N ALA A 18 0.34 -7.91 23.33
CA ALA A 18 1.64 -7.93 24.00
C ALA A 18 2.82 -7.80 23.01
N ALA A 19 2.71 -8.44 21.84
CA ALA A 19 3.73 -8.33 20.79
C ALA A 19 3.78 -6.92 20.19
N ILE A 20 2.63 -6.27 19.97
CA ILE A 20 2.57 -4.88 19.50
C ILE A 20 3.24 -3.95 20.51
N GLU A 21 2.88 -4.04 21.79
CA GLU A 21 3.43 -3.18 22.85
C GLU A 21 4.93 -3.35 23.04
N ALA A 22 5.44 -4.58 22.91
CA ALA A 22 6.86 -4.88 23.13
C ALA A 22 7.75 -4.58 21.91
N LEU A 23 7.22 -4.68 20.69
CA LEU A 23 8.02 -4.64 19.45
C LEU A 23 7.75 -3.40 18.60
N ASP A 24 6.64 -2.69 18.79
CA ASP A 24 6.38 -1.43 18.10
C ASP A 24 7.35 -0.34 18.58
N GLY A 25 8.11 0.24 17.65
CA GLY A 25 9.14 1.23 17.96
C GLY A 25 10.48 0.66 18.40
N ALA A 26 10.62 -0.66 18.52
CA ALA A 26 11.91 -1.28 18.81
C ALA A 26 12.90 -1.09 17.65
N GLU A 27 14.16 -0.78 17.94
CA GLU A 27 15.21 -0.75 16.93
C GLU A 27 15.73 -2.16 16.62
N TRP A 28 15.63 -2.55 15.35
CA TRP A 28 16.14 -3.82 14.86
C TRP A 28 17.10 -3.59 13.69
N MET A 29 18.37 -3.97 13.88
CA MET A 29 19.42 -3.80 12.88
C MET A 29 19.50 -2.37 12.29
N GLY A 30 19.35 -1.35 13.15
CA GLY A 30 19.35 0.07 12.77
C GLY A 30 18.11 0.53 12.00
N ARG A 31 16.99 -0.20 12.15
CA ARG A 31 15.69 0.15 11.57
C ARG A 31 14.62 0.07 12.65
N GLY A 32 13.81 1.11 12.79
CA GLY A 32 12.62 1.05 13.65
C GLY A 32 11.64 0.03 13.11
N LEU A 33 11.26 -0.93 13.96
CA LEU A 33 10.16 -1.85 13.68
C LEU A 33 8.83 -1.14 13.92
N LYS A 34 7.87 -1.42 13.03
CA LYS A 34 6.50 -0.95 13.18
C LYS A 34 5.58 -2.16 13.18
N VAL A 35 4.91 -2.40 14.30
CA VAL A 35 4.04 -3.57 14.52
C VAL A 35 2.63 -3.06 14.78
N ASN A 36 1.65 -3.53 14.01
CA ASN A 36 0.26 -3.08 14.12
C ASN A 36 -0.67 -4.28 13.99
N LYS A 37 -1.87 -4.17 14.58
CA LYS A 37 -2.97 -5.13 14.38
C LYS A 37 -3.19 -5.37 12.89
N ALA A 38 -3.21 -6.64 12.50
CA ALA A 38 -3.42 -7.04 11.11
C ALA A 38 -4.81 -6.57 10.67
N LYS A 39 -4.87 -5.59 9.77
CA LYS A 39 -6.14 -5.21 9.14
C LYS A 39 -6.48 -6.27 8.10
N PRO A 40 -7.74 -6.76 8.06
CA PRO A 40 -8.18 -7.61 6.97
C PRO A 40 -7.85 -6.89 5.67
N LYS A 41 -7.31 -7.65 4.71
CA LYS A 41 -6.93 -7.11 3.41
C LYS A 41 -8.19 -6.54 2.80
N GLU A 42 -8.34 -5.22 2.84
CA GLU A 42 -9.37 -4.55 2.06
C GLU A 42 -9.15 -5.04 0.63
N ASP A 43 -10.22 -5.55 0.03
CA ASP A 43 -10.28 -5.78 -1.40
C ASP A 43 -9.84 -4.45 -2.00
N ARG A 44 -8.59 -4.38 -2.46
CA ARG A 44 -8.13 -3.30 -3.32
C ARG A 44 -8.89 -3.53 -4.62
N GLY A 45 -10.17 -3.16 -4.59
CA GLY A 45 -11.08 -3.25 -5.70
C GLY A 45 -10.34 -2.65 -6.87
N SER A 46 -10.03 -3.50 -7.83
CA SER A 46 -9.44 -3.12 -9.10
C SER A 46 -8.27 -2.12 -8.98
N PHE A 47 -7.04 -2.63 -9.04
CA PHE A 47 -6.02 -1.99 -9.89
C PHE A 47 -6.40 -2.08 -11.38
N GLY A 48 -7.68 -1.91 -11.68
CA GLY A 48 -8.29 -1.92 -13.00
C GLY A 48 -8.20 -0.52 -13.55
N GLY A 49 -7.28 -0.33 -14.48
CA GLY A 49 -7.53 0.55 -15.62
C GLY A 49 -7.57 2.04 -15.31
N GLY A 50 -6.63 2.54 -14.53
CA GLY A 50 -6.25 3.95 -14.65
C GLY A 50 -5.43 4.13 -15.93
N ASN A 51 -6.08 4.07 -17.10
CA ASN A 51 -5.52 4.46 -18.40
C ASN A 51 -5.10 5.94 -18.37
N ARG A 52 -3.97 6.24 -17.72
CA ARG A 52 -3.22 7.49 -17.87
C ARG A 52 -2.37 7.41 -19.14
N GLY A 53 -3.04 7.20 -20.25
CA GLY A 53 -2.41 6.97 -21.54
C GLY A 53 -3.49 7.01 -22.60
N GLY A 54 -3.77 8.20 -23.11
CA GLY A 54 -4.76 8.39 -24.17
C GLY A 54 -5.03 9.84 -24.52
N GLY A 55 -3.99 10.67 -24.51
CA GLY A 55 -4.04 11.98 -25.14
C GLY A 55 -4.04 11.84 -26.66
N TYR A 56 -5.12 11.32 -27.23
CA TYR A 56 -5.46 11.52 -28.63
C TYR A 56 -6.52 12.60 -28.66
N GLY A 57 -6.03 13.85 -28.73
CA GLY A 57 -6.80 14.99 -29.21
C GLY A 57 -7.21 14.70 -30.65
N GLY A 58 -8.35 14.03 -30.79
CA GLY A 58 -9.05 13.86 -32.04
C GLY A 58 -10.29 14.74 -32.02
N GLY A 59 -10.36 15.71 -32.94
CA GLY A 59 -11.63 16.35 -33.27
C GLY A 59 -11.54 17.85 -33.44
N GLY A 60 -11.31 18.26 -34.68
CA GLY A 60 -12.20 19.20 -35.36
C GLY A 60 -12.21 20.65 -34.85
N GLY A 61 -11.60 21.55 -35.60
CA GLY A 61 -11.80 22.98 -35.38
C GLY A 61 -11.02 23.82 -36.37
N GLY A 62 -11.44 23.74 -37.64
CA GLY A 62 -10.80 24.42 -38.77
C GLY A 62 -10.54 25.91 -38.53
N ARG A 63 -9.37 26.36 -38.98
CA ARG A 63 -9.08 27.78 -39.17
C ARG A 63 -8.27 27.94 -40.44
N ASN A 64 -8.99 28.23 -41.52
CA ASN A 64 -8.49 28.89 -42.71
C ASN A 64 -7.41 29.92 -42.35
N ARG A 65 -6.31 29.93 -43.09
CA ARG A 65 -5.68 31.18 -43.49
C ARG A 65 -4.91 30.95 -44.77
N TYR A 66 -5.48 31.56 -45.80
CA TYR A 66 -4.90 32.05 -47.05
C TYR A 66 -3.38 32.28 -46.96
#